data_AF-A3V920-F1
#
_entry.id   AF-A3V920-F1
#
_cell.length_a   1.000
_cell.length_b   1.000
_cell.length_c   1.000
_cell.angle_alpha   90.00
_cell.angle_beta   90.00
_cell.angle_gamma   90.00
#
_symmetry.space_group_name_H-M   'P 1'
#
loop_
_entity.id
_entity.type
_entity.pdbx_description
1 polymer ?
#
loop_
_entity_poly.entity_id
_entity_poly.type
_entity_poly.pdbx_seq_one_letter_code
_entity_poly.pdbx_strand_id
1 'polypeptide(L)' 'MKKTKEPVITIDEKEYAIAGLSEAARAHIANIQFVDVQIQQINNELAVCDTARMAYTAAFSRELAKA' A
#
# COMPACT_ATOMS: atom_id res chain seq x y z
N MET A 1 30.97 -22.99 -7.07
CA MET A 1 29.55 -23.18 -7.46
C MET A 1 28.75 -21.99 -6.95
N LYS A 2 28.30 -21.08 -7.83
CA LYS A 2 27.40 -19.98 -7.41
C LYS A 2 26.02 -20.59 -7.19
N LYS A 3 25.53 -20.60 -5.95
CA LYS A 3 24.09 -20.80 -5.69
C LYS A 3 23.37 -19.56 -6.20
N THR A 4 22.84 -19.63 -7.41
CA THR A 4 21.93 -18.61 -7.92
C THR A 4 20.65 -18.72 -7.10
N LYS A 5 20.39 -17.74 -6.23
CA LYS A 5 19.14 -17.71 -5.45
C LYS A 5 18.01 -17.48 -6.46
N GLU A 6 17.08 -18.42 -6.55
CA GLU A 6 15.96 -18.32 -7.48
C GLU A 6 15.16 -17.05 -7.18
N PRO A 7 14.68 -16.34 -8.21
CA PRO A 7 13.91 -15.13 -8.00
C PRO A 7 12.56 -15.49 -7.37
N VAL A 8 12.22 -14.76 -6.32
CA VAL A 8 11.03 -14.93 -5.50
C VAL A 8 10.24 -13.62 -5.50
N ILE A 9 8.93 -13.74 -5.37
CA ILE A 9 8.03 -12.60 -5.15
C ILE A 9 7.21 -12.83 -3.90
N THR A 10 6.99 -11.77 -3.12
CA THR A 10 6.09 -11.79 -1.97
C THR A 10 4.76 -11.18 -2.37
N ILE A 11 3.67 -11.93 -2.18
CA ILE A 11 2.29 -11.51 -2.39
C ILE A 11 1.50 -11.98 -1.16
N ASP A 12 0.68 -11.11 -0.56
CA ASP A 12 -0.09 -11.42 0.65
C ASP A 12 0.77 -12.04 1.78
N GLU A 13 1.94 -11.44 2.03
CA GLU A 13 2.93 -11.89 3.03
C GLU A 13 3.52 -13.29 2.78
N LYS A 14 3.21 -13.92 1.65
CA LYS A 14 3.69 -15.24 1.27
C LYS A 14 4.70 -15.15 0.13
N GLU A 15 5.78 -15.92 0.26
CA GLU A 15 6.87 -15.99 -0.73
C GLU A 15 6.57 -17.06 -1.79
N TYR A 16 6.74 -16.71 -3.05
CA TYR A 16 6.53 -17.57 -4.21
C TYR A 16 7.76 -17.57 -5.11
N ALA A 17 8.28 -18.75 -5.43
CA ALA A 17 9.32 -18.89 -6.46
C ALA A 17 8.73 -18.60 -7.84
N ILE A 18 9.29 -17.63 -8.57
CA ILE A 18 8.77 -17.20 -9.88
C ILE A 18 8.79 -18.35 -10.90
N ALA A 19 9.78 -19.24 -10.79
CA ALA A 19 9.91 -20.42 -11.63
C ALA A 19 8.74 -21.42 -11.47
N GLY A 20 8.10 -21.46 -10.30
CA GLY A 20 6.99 -22.35 -10.00
C GLY A 20 5.60 -21.83 -10.42
N LEU A 21 5.53 -20.59 -10.90
CA LEU A 21 4.26 -19.97 -11.28
C LEU A 21 3.77 -20.46 -12.67
N SER A 22 2.47 -20.45 -12.88
CA SER A 22 1.91 -20.57 -14.24
C SER A 22 2.16 -19.28 -15.04
N GLU A 23 2.04 -19.34 -16.36
CA GLU A 23 2.12 -18.15 -17.22
C GLU A 23 1.03 -17.13 -16.86
N ALA A 24 -0.20 -17.60 -16.62
CA ALA A 24 -1.31 -16.77 -16.16
C ALA A 24 -0.99 -16.08 -14.81
N ALA A 25 -0.42 -16.81 -13.84
CA ALA A 25 -0.04 -16.24 -12.55
C ALA A 25 1.06 -15.18 -12.70
N ARG A 26 2.06 -15.40 -13.55
CA ARG A 26 3.09 -14.40 -13.85
C ARG A 26 2.52 -13.13 -14.48
N ALA A 27 1.53 -13.25 -15.36
CA ALA A 27 0.88 -12.11 -15.99
C ALA A 27 0.16 -11.21 -14.95
N HIS A 28 -0.32 -11.78 -13.84
CA HIS A 28 -0.99 -11.02 -12.79
C HIS A 28 -0.04 -10.26 -11.86
N ILE A 29 1.25 -10.62 -11.80
CA ILE A 29 2.22 -9.95 -10.91
C ILE A 29 2.26 -8.44 -11.15
N ALA A 30 2.34 -8.02 -12.42
CA ALA A 30 2.41 -6.60 -12.76
C ALA A 30 1.14 -5.85 -12.34
N ASN A 31 -0.02 -6.49 -12.48
CA ASN A 31 -1.30 -5.90 -12.07
C ASN A 31 -1.39 -5.74 -10.56
N ILE A 32 -0.93 -6.74 -9.80
CA ILE A 32 -0.91 -6.70 -8.33
C ILE A 32 -0.01 -5.56 -7.87
N GLN A 33 1.24 -5.51 -8.36
CA GLN A 33 2.19 -4.46 -8.01
C GLN A 33 1.67 -3.06 -8.35
N PHE A 34 0.99 -2.91 -9.49
CA PHE A 34 0.36 -1.66 -9.86
C PHE A 34 -0.71 -1.25 -8.84
N VAL A 35 -1.62 -2.16 -8.48
CA VAL A 35 -2.69 -1.87 -7.51
C VAL A 35 -2.13 -1.58 -6.12
N ASP A 36 -1.08 -2.29 -5.69
CA ASP A 36 -0.42 -2.05 -4.40
C ASP A 36 0.13 -0.63 -4.29
N VAL A 37 0.77 -0.12 -5.35
CA VAL A 37 1.25 1.27 -5.42
C VAL A 37 0.08 2.26 -5.31
N GLN A 38 -1.04 1.98 -5.99
CA GLN A 38 -2.24 2.83 -5.92
C GLN A 38 -2.84 2.84 -4.50
N ILE A 39 -2.89 1.69 -3.83
CA ILE A 39 -3.35 1.59 -2.44
C ILE A 39 -2.45 2.42 -1.52
N GLN A 40 -1.13 2.31 -1.67
CA GLN A 40 -0.19 3.11 -0.88
C GLN A 40 -0.39 4.61 -1.10
N GLN A 41 -0.61 5.05 -2.34
CA GLN A 41 -0.90 6.44 -2.66
C GLN A 41 -2.18 6.94 -1.95
N ILE A 42 -3.27 6.18 -2.03
CA ILE A 42 -4.54 6.52 -1.37
C ILE A 42 -4.36 6.59 0.15
N ASN A 43 -3.61 5.67 0.76
CA ASN A 43 -3.34 5.70 2.20
C ASN A 43 -2.57 6.95 2.61
N ASN A 44 -1.63 7.42 1.79
CA ASN A 44 -0.91 8.67 2.04
C ASN A 44 -1.86 9.88 1.96
N GLU A 45 -2.73 9.93 0.97
CA GLU A 45 -3.75 10.98 0.83
C GLU A 45 -4.74 10.97 1.99
N LEU A 46 -5.13 9.79 2.47
CA LEU A 46 -5.98 9.62 3.63
C LEU A 46 -5.31 10.17 4.90
N ALA A 47 -4.02 9.90 5.11
CA ALA A 47 -3.27 10.42 6.25
C ALA A 47 -3.21 11.96 6.27
N VAL A 48 -3.06 12.58 5.09
CA VAL A 48 -3.14 14.05 4.94
C VAL A 48 -4.54 14.55 5.30
N CYS A 49 -5.58 13.92 4.77
CA CYS A 49 -6.97 14.28 5.05
C CYS A 49 -7.31 14.14 6.55
N ASP A 50 -6.84 13.09 7.20
CA ASP A 50 -7.05 12.83 8.62
C ASP A 50 -6.39 13.93 9.48
N THR A 51 -5.16 14.33 9.15
CA THR A 51 -4.47 15.43 9.82
C THR A 51 -5.24 16.74 9.68
N ALA A 52 -5.72 17.06 8.47
CA ALA A 52 -6.53 18.24 8.23
C ALA A 52 -7.85 18.19 9.02
N ARG A 53 -8.53 17.04 9.03
CA ARG A 53 -9.76 16.83 9.81
C ARG A 53 -9.54 17.10 11.30
N MET A 54 -8.47 16.56 11.87
CA MET A 54 -8.11 16.81 13.28
C MET A 54 -7.91 18.30 13.56
N ALA A 55 -7.19 19.00 12.68
CA ALA A 55 -6.96 20.43 12.82
C ALA A 55 -8.26 21.25 12.76
N TYR A 56 -9.15 20.94 11.81
CA TYR A 56 -10.43 21.62 11.67
C TYR A 56 -11.37 21.33 12.84
N THR A 57 -11.43 20.09 13.33
CA THR A 57 -12.21 19.76 14.53
C THR A 57 -11.70 20.54 15.74
N ALA A 58 -10.38 20.60 15.95
CA ALA A 58 -9.80 21.37 17.05
C ALA A 58 -10.09 22.87 16.92
N ALA A 59 -10.06 23.43 15.72
CA ALA A 59 -10.42 24.82 15.46
C ALA A 59 -11.89 25.09 15.79
N PHE A 60 -12.79 24.23 15.31
CA PHE A 60 -14.22 24.31 15.60
C PHE A 60 -14.50 24.27 17.11
N SER A 61 -13.89 23.35 17.85
CA SER A 61 -14.04 23.28 19.31
C SER A 61 -13.56 24.56 20.01
N ARG A 62 -12.49 25.20 19.53
CA ARG A 62 -12.02 26.49 20.08
C ARG A 62 -13.02 27.61 19.84
N GLU A 63 -13.67 27.65 18.67
CA GLU A 63 -14.70 28.65 18.39
C GLU A 63 -15.94 28.44 19.26
N LEU A 64 -16.37 27.19 19.49
CA LEU A 64 -17.48 26.89 20.40
C LEU A 64 -17.21 27.33 21.84
N ALA A 65 -15.96 27.23 22.31
CA ALA A 65 -15.61 27.65 23.67
C ALA A 65 -15.55 29.17 23.87
N LYS A 66 -15.56 29.96 22.78
CA LYS A 66 -15.59 31.44 22.84
C LYS A 66 -17.01 32.01 22.88
N ALA A 67 -18.00 31.22 22.46
CA ALA A 67 -19.41 31.59 22.43
C ALA A 67 -20.06 31.39 23.81
#